data_AF-K3WEX7-F1
#
_entry.id   AF-K3WEX7-F1
#
_cell.length_a   1.000
_cell.length_b   1.000
_cell.length_c   1.000
_cell.angle_alpha   90.00
_cell.angle_beta   90.00
_cell.angle_gamma   90.00
#
_symmetry.space_group_name_H-M   'P 1'
#
loop_
_entity.id
_entity.type
_entity.pdbx_description
1 polymer ?
#
loop_
_entity_poly.entity_id
_entity_poly.type
_entity_poly.pdbx_seq_one_letter_code
_entity_poly.pdbx_strand_id
1 'polypeptide(L)'
;MATSTTTGQMLAEIRMRCVQMYEAQGMCLHLFSRLEDTFRELESLDPAPSSDTYSVYTSILKRYLDFLGQQPTRGPVFRLVVNRVVVQRNLEFHEQINNLLERLNLNVSPDWKSKWETFRDAQQKAFQTMSKMTLLDNLRDVQRQTEALSLLMFEYHKVNSKYTESELR
;
A
#
# COMPACT_ATOMS: atom_id res chain seq x y z
N MET A 1 -17.07 17.54 16.16
CA MET A 1 -16.89 16.43 17.13
C MET A 1 -17.18 15.06 16.54
N ALA A 2 -18.34 14.79 15.90
CA ALA A 2 -18.64 13.46 15.33
C ALA A 2 -17.65 12.99 14.24
N THR A 3 -17.12 13.90 13.42
CA THR A 3 -16.15 13.59 12.34
C THR A 3 -14.79 13.15 12.86
N SER A 4 -14.30 13.74 13.97
CA SER A 4 -13.01 13.38 14.59
C SER A 4 -13.07 11.98 15.22
N THR A 5 -14.17 11.61 15.87
CA THR A 5 -14.36 10.26 16.44
C THR A 5 -14.38 9.17 15.37
N THR A 6 -15.11 9.35 14.26
CA THR A 6 -15.12 8.38 13.15
C THR A 6 -13.76 8.27 12.46
N THR A 7 -13.04 9.38 12.33
CA THR A 7 -11.70 9.41 11.74
C THR A 7 -10.69 8.66 12.61
N GLY A 8 -10.73 8.86 13.94
CA GLY A 8 -9.91 8.12 14.88
C GLY A 8 -10.16 6.60 14.86
N GLN A 9 -11.42 6.18 14.70
CA GLN A 9 -11.76 4.76 14.54
C GLN A 9 -11.17 4.16 13.26
N MET A 10 -11.24 4.88 12.13
CA MET A 10 -10.64 4.45 10.87
C MET A 10 -9.12 4.31 10.98
N LEU A 11 -8.45 5.26 11.63
CA LEU A 11 -7.00 5.19 11.85
C LEU A 11 -6.61 3.97 12.71
N ALA A 12 -7.35 3.71 13.79
CA ALA A 12 -7.13 2.52 14.60
C ALA A 12 -7.28 1.22 13.78
N GLU A 13 -8.30 1.13 12.94
CA GLU A 13 -8.52 -0.02 12.06
C GLU A 13 -7.42 -0.16 11.00
N ILE A 14 -6.99 0.94 10.38
CA ILE A 14 -5.86 0.94 9.44
C ILE A 14 -4.63 0.36 10.10
N ARG A 15 -4.30 0.80 11.32
CA ARG A 15 -3.14 0.30 12.07
C ARG A 15 -3.21 -1.21 12.26
N MET A 16 -4.36 -1.73 12.67
CA MET A 16 -4.58 -3.17 12.88
C MET A 16 -4.43 -3.97 11.57
N ARG A 17 -4.85 -3.42 10.43
CA ARG A 17 -4.70 -4.10 9.14
C ARG A 17 -3.27 -3.99 8.61
N CYS A 18 -2.57 -2.88 8.83
CA CYS A 18 -1.17 -2.69 8.42
C CYS A 18 -0.23 -3.74 9.04
N VAL A 19 -0.44 -4.13 10.30
CA VAL A 19 0.39 -5.16 10.95
C VAL A 19 0.20 -6.55 10.33
N GLN A 20 -0.85 -6.77 9.55
CA GLN A 20 -1.14 -8.04 8.88
C GLN A 20 -0.61 -8.10 7.43
N MET A 21 0.14 -7.08 6.97
CA MET A 21 0.56 -6.94 5.58
C MET A 21 1.85 -7.70 5.21
N TYR A 22 2.31 -8.63 6.05
CA TYR A 22 3.48 -9.51 5.80
C TYR A 22 4.71 -8.73 5.27
N GLU A 23 5.14 -9.02 4.03
CA GLU A 23 6.32 -8.41 3.41
C GLU A 23 6.15 -6.89 3.19
N ALA A 24 4.91 -6.40 3.12
CA ALA A 24 4.58 -4.99 2.95
C ALA A 24 4.27 -4.27 4.28
N GLN A 25 4.38 -4.94 5.43
CA GLN A 25 4.05 -4.37 6.75
C GLN A 25 4.76 -3.03 7.01
N GLY A 26 6.09 -2.98 6.84
CA GLY A 26 6.86 -1.76 7.11
C GLY A 26 6.39 -0.57 6.26
N MET A 27 6.15 -0.82 4.97
CA MET A 27 5.65 0.18 4.03
C MET A 27 4.23 0.66 4.39
N CYS A 28 3.35 -0.25 4.82
CA CYS A 28 1.99 0.08 5.21
C CYS A 28 1.94 0.86 6.54
N LEU A 29 2.82 0.54 7.48
CA LEU A 29 2.97 1.27 8.75
C LEU A 29 3.57 2.66 8.55
N HIS A 30 4.48 2.83 7.60
CA HIS A 30 5.01 4.15 7.22
C HIS A 30 3.90 5.07 6.69
N LEU A 31 3.07 4.57 5.78
CA LEU A 31 1.91 5.31 5.28
C LEU A 31 0.92 5.63 6.41
N PHE A 32 0.68 4.68 7.32
CA PHE A 32 -0.17 4.90 8.50
C PHE A 32 0.36 6.02 9.40
N SER A 33 1.66 6.03 9.73
CA SER A 33 2.26 7.12 10.53
C SER A 33 1.99 8.47 9.88
N ARG A 34 2.12 8.55 8.56
CA ARG A 34 1.88 9.79 7.82
C ARG A 34 0.41 10.20 7.81
N LEU A 35 -0.51 9.24 7.77
CA LEU A 35 -1.95 9.51 7.94
C LEU A 35 -2.24 10.08 9.33
N GLU A 36 -1.67 9.51 10.40
CA GLU A 36 -1.81 10.04 11.76
C GLU A 36 -1.20 11.43 11.92
N ASP A 37 0.02 11.65 11.41
CA ASP A 37 0.66 12.97 11.44
C ASP A 37 -0.20 14.00 10.70
N THR A 38 -0.73 13.63 9.52
CA THR A 38 -1.63 14.50 8.75
C THR A 38 -2.90 14.83 9.54
N PHE A 39 -3.50 13.86 10.23
CA PHE A 39 -4.70 14.11 11.04
C PHE A 39 -4.42 15.10 12.17
N ARG A 40 -3.30 14.92 12.88
CA ARG A 40 -2.87 15.82 13.96
C ARG A 40 -2.68 17.25 13.48
N GLU A 41 -2.07 17.44 12.31
CA GLU A 41 -1.89 18.76 11.71
C GLU A 41 -3.21 19.37 11.22
N LEU A 42 -4.14 18.57 10.71
CA LEU A 42 -5.47 19.06 10.37
C LEU A 42 -6.26 19.52 11.61
N GLU A 43 -6.10 18.83 12.75
CA GLU A 43 -6.75 19.22 14.01
C GLU A 43 -6.09 20.44 14.69
N SER A 44 -4.83 20.75 14.38
CA SER A 44 -4.10 21.87 14.97
C SER A 44 -4.30 23.20 14.22
N LEU A 45 -4.85 23.18 13.00
CA LEU A 45 -5.07 24.36 12.18
C LEU A 45 -6.13 25.31 12.77
N ASP A 46 -5.80 26.61 12.78
CA ASP A 46 -6.71 27.71 13.12
C ASP A 46 -6.61 28.84 12.07
N PRO A 47 -7.70 29.17 11.34
CA PRO A 47 -9.03 28.58 11.43
C PRO A 47 -9.05 27.11 11.00
N ALA A 48 -9.98 26.36 11.58
CA ALA A 48 -10.15 24.94 11.28
C ALA A 48 -10.33 24.68 9.77
N PRO A 49 -9.84 23.55 9.24
CA PRO A 49 -9.99 23.20 7.84
C PRO A 49 -11.46 23.14 7.40
N SER A 50 -11.70 23.40 6.11
CA SER A 50 -13.04 23.28 5.54
C SER A 50 -13.58 21.85 5.63
N SER A 51 -14.91 21.71 5.61
CA SER A 51 -15.57 20.39 5.56
C SER A 51 -15.13 19.57 4.34
N ASP A 52 -14.84 20.23 3.22
CA ASP A 52 -14.35 19.56 2.00
C ASP A 52 -12.96 18.95 2.20
N THR A 53 -12.06 19.66 2.89
CA THR A 53 -10.73 19.15 3.25
C THR A 53 -10.84 17.89 4.11
N TYR A 54 -11.69 17.90 5.14
CA TYR A 54 -11.94 16.71 5.95
C TYR A 54 -12.57 15.57 5.14
N SER A 55 -13.52 15.88 4.24
CA SER A 55 -14.13 14.88 3.36
C SER A 55 -13.10 14.19 2.47
N VAL A 56 -12.16 14.95 1.88
CA VAL A 56 -11.05 14.41 1.08
C VAL A 56 -10.17 13.51 1.94
N TYR A 57 -9.78 13.95 3.15
CA TYR A 57 -8.97 13.15 4.06
C TYR A 57 -9.67 11.84 4.46
N THR A 58 -10.93 11.90 4.87
CA THR A 58 -11.74 10.70 5.20
C THR A 58 -11.88 9.77 3.99
N SER A 59 -12.00 10.31 2.77
CA SER A 59 -12.03 9.51 1.54
C SER A 59 -10.72 8.76 1.28
N ILE A 60 -9.56 9.37 1.60
CA ILE A 60 -8.26 8.70 1.55
C ILE A 60 -8.24 7.52 2.55
N LEU A 61 -8.67 7.75 3.79
CA LEU A 61 -8.71 6.70 4.83
C LEU A 61 -9.59 5.52 4.42
N LYS A 62 -10.82 5.79 3.93
CA LYS A 62 -11.75 4.75 3.48
C LYS A 62 -11.15 3.90 2.35
N ARG A 63 -10.60 4.55 1.32
CA ARG A 63 -9.98 3.84 0.19
C ARG A 63 -8.75 3.04 0.62
N TYR A 64 -8.00 3.52 1.61
CA TYR A 64 -6.87 2.78 2.15
C TYR A 64 -7.32 1.57 2.98
N LEU A 65 -8.37 1.71 3.80
CA LEU A 65 -9.01 0.58 4.49
C LEU A 65 -9.51 -0.48 3.52
N ASP A 66 -10.22 -0.08 2.47
CA ASP A 66 -10.72 -1.00 1.43
C ASP A 66 -9.57 -1.74 0.75
N PHE A 67 -8.49 -1.02 0.43
CA PHE A 67 -7.28 -1.61 -0.14
C PHE A 67 -6.66 -2.65 0.81
N LEU A 68 -6.49 -2.30 2.10
CA LEU A 68 -5.92 -3.20 3.10
C LEU A 68 -6.83 -4.42 3.32
N GLY A 69 -8.16 -4.27 3.28
CA GLY A 69 -9.09 -5.38 3.44
C GLY A 69 -9.04 -6.44 2.34
N GLN A 70 -8.48 -6.12 1.18
CA GLN A 70 -8.34 -7.05 0.06
C GLN A 70 -7.09 -7.95 0.12
N GLN A 71 -6.21 -7.74 1.11
CA GLN A 71 -4.88 -8.36 1.20
C GLN A 71 -4.72 -9.52 2.22
N PRO A 72 -5.33 -9.54 3.42
CA PRO A 72 -4.87 -10.39 4.54
C PRO A 72 -5.16 -11.90 4.45
N THR A 73 -5.53 -12.44 3.29
CA THR A 73 -5.89 -13.87 3.14
C THR A 73 -5.16 -14.58 2.01
N ARG A 74 -4.14 -13.96 1.41
CA ARG A 74 -3.52 -14.47 0.19
C ARG A 74 -2.23 -15.24 0.47
N GLY A 75 -2.09 -16.41 -0.14
CA GLY A 75 -0.90 -17.26 -0.01
C GLY A 75 0.38 -16.61 -0.57
N PRO A 76 1.58 -17.11 -0.21
CA PRO A 76 2.87 -16.48 -0.56
C PRO A 76 3.07 -16.24 -2.06
N VAL A 77 2.68 -17.20 -2.92
CA VAL A 77 2.75 -17.07 -4.38
C VAL A 77 1.88 -15.91 -4.87
N PHE A 78 0.65 -15.80 -4.36
CA PHE A 78 -0.24 -14.72 -4.74
C PHE A 78 0.34 -13.36 -4.29
N ARG A 79 0.85 -13.26 -3.06
CA ARG A 79 1.47 -12.01 -2.56
C ARG A 79 2.68 -11.59 -3.39
N LEU A 80 3.49 -12.55 -3.84
CA LEU A 80 4.59 -12.28 -4.78
C LEU A 80 4.08 -11.73 -6.10
N VAL A 81 3.02 -12.34 -6.64
CA VAL A 81 2.39 -11.99 -7.91
C VAL A 81 1.79 -10.57 -7.87
N VAL A 82 1.09 -10.19 -6.80
CA VAL A 82 0.48 -8.85 -6.67
C VAL A 82 1.34 -7.80 -5.98
N ASN A 83 2.55 -8.14 -5.57
CA ASN A 83 3.52 -7.24 -4.94
C ASN A 83 3.56 -5.87 -5.63
N ARG A 84 3.74 -5.85 -6.95
CA ARG A 84 3.88 -4.61 -7.71
C ARG A 84 2.66 -3.70 -7.56
N VAL A 85 1.46 -4.30 -7.53
CA VAL A 85 0.21 -3.57 -7.31
C VAL A 85 0.19 -2.99 -5.89
N VAL A 86 0.59 -3.75 -4.89
CA VAL A 86 0.66 -3.27 -3.49
C VAL A 86 1.61 -2.07 -3.35
N VAL A 87 2.82 -2.17 -3.92
CA VAL A 87 3.82 -1.09 -3.91
C VAL A 87 3.29 0.16 -4.61
N GLN A 88 2.71 0.00 -5.80
CA GLN A 88 2.16 1.10 -6.58
C GLN A 88 1.02 1.80 -5.85
N ARG A 89 0.06 1.03 -5.30
CA ARG A 89 -1.08 1.60 -4.56
C ARG A 89 -0.62 2.31 -3.30
N ASN A 90 0.36 1.77 -2.58
CA ASN A 90 0.92 2.43 -1.41
C ASN A 90 1.55 3.79 -1.77
N LEU A 91 2.32 3.86 -2.86
CA LEU A 91 2.88 5.13 -3.36
C LEU A 91 1.77 6.14 -3.71
N GLU A 92 0.74 5.71 -4.44
CA GLU A 92 -0.39 6.55 -4.82
C GLU A 92 -1.09 7.16 -3.60
N PHE A 93 -1.19 6.44 -2.48
CA PHE A 93 -1.75 7.00 -1.26
C PHE A 93 -0.84 8.06 -0.63
N HIS A 94 0.48 7.86 -0.63
CA HIS A 94 1.40 8.92 -0.20
C HIS A 94 1.26 10.18 -1.07
N GLU A 95 1.13 10.04 -2.38
CA GLU A 95 0.93 11.16 -3.29
C GLU A 95 -0.40 11.89 -3.05
N GLN A 96 -1.47 11.15 -2.76
CA GLN A 96 -2.77 11.73 -2.42
C GLN A 96 -2.73 12.54 -1.11
N ILE A 97 -1.99 12.06 -0.11
CA ILE A 97 -1.73 12.83 1.12
C ILE A 97 -0.96 14.11 0.76
N ASN A 98 0.06 14.02 -0.11
CA ASN A 98 0.84 15.19 -0.53
C ASN A 98 -0.04 16.25 -1.20
N ASN A 99 -0.88 15.82 -2.14
CA ASN A 99 -1.81 16.71 -2.84
C ASN A 99 -2.80 17.40 -1.88
N LEU A 100 -3.19 16.74 -0.79
CA LEU A 100 -4.03 17.33 0.26
C LEU A 100 -3.25 18.38 1.05
N LEU A 101 -2.03 18.05 1.49
CA LEU A 101 -1.17 18.92 2.29
C LEU A 101 -0.72 20.17 1.52
N GLU A 102 -0.39 20.03 0.24
CA GLU A 102 -0.01 21.14 -0.65
C GLU A 102 -1.12 22.19 -0.75
N ARG A 103 -2.39 21.77 -0.84
CA ARG A 103 -3.55 22.69 -0.87
C ARG A 103 -3.68 23.51 0.41
N LEU A 104 -3.11 23.04 1.52
CA LEU A 104 -3.14 23.68 2.83
C LEU A 104 -1.81 24.35 3.17
N ASN A 105 -0.83 24.34 2.26
CA ASN A 105 0.55 24.78 2.49
C ASN A 105 1.20 24.11 3.73
N LEU A 106 0.85 22.86 4.00
CA LEU A 106 1.41 22.06 5.09
C LEU A 106 2.55 21.17 4.59
N ASN A 107 3.56 20.97 5.42
CA ASN A 107 4.69 20.09 5.12
C ASN A 107 4.84 19.00 6.18
N VAL A 108 4.12 17.89 5.99
CA VAL A 108 4.09 16.76 6.92
C VAL A 108 4.92 15.61 6.38
N SER A 109 5.84 15.13 7.22
CA SER A 109 6.80 14.07 6.91
C SER A 109 7.60 14.39 5.63
N PRO A 110 8.44 15.43 5.61
CA PRO A 110 9.13 15.87 4.39
C PRO A 110 10.04 14.79 3.76
N ASP A 111 10.48 13.83 4.58
CA ASP A 111 11.31 12.71 4.16
C ASP A 111 10.51 11.44 3.78
N TRP A 112 9.19 11.54 3.62
CA TRP A 112 8.32 10.39 3.42
C TRP A 112 8.75 9.54 2.22
N LYS A 113 9.22 10.17 1.14
CA LYS A 113 9.57 9.48 -0.11
C LYS A 113 10.85 8.66 0.04
N SER A 114 11.87 9.23 0.68
CA SER A 114 13.12 8.51 1.00
C SER A 114 12.87 7.33 1.95
N LYS A 115 12.04 7.54 2.98
CA LYS A 115 11.61 6.44 3.87
C LYS A 115 10.82 5.37 3.11
N TRP A 116 9.93 5.77 2.21
CA TRP A 116 9.16 4.83 1.39
C TRP A 116 10.07 3.98 0.49
N GLU A 117 11.09 4.57 -0.14
CA GLU A 117 12.10 3.85 -0.92
C GLU A 117 12.84 2.83 -0.05
N THR A 118 13.23 3.21 1.17
CA THR A 118 13.86 2.29 2.12
C THR A 118 12.96 1.09 2.47
N PHE A 119 11.66 1.34 2.73
CA PHE A 119 10.71 0.26 3.01
C PHE A 119 10.40 -0.59 1.77
N ARG A 120 10.40 -0.01 0.58
CA ARG A 120 10.29 -0.73 -0.70
C ARG A 120 11.47 -1.69 -0.89
N ASP A 121 12.68 -1.22 -0.63
CA ASP A 121 13.87 -2.06 -0.78
C ASP A 121 13.89 -3.20 0.26
N ALA A 122 13.44 -2.94 1.48
CA ALA A 122 13.27 -3.98 2.50
C ALA A 122 12.22 -5.03 2.08
N GLN A 123 11.07 -4.58 1.56
CA GLN A 123 10.01 -5.45 1.02
C GLN A 123 10.51 -6.30 -0.16
N GLN A 124 11.27 -5.70 -1.07
CA GLN A 124 11.86 -6.41 -2.21
C GLN A 124 12.84 -7.49 -1.75
N LYS A 125 13.70 -7.20 -0.77
CA LYS A 125 14.61 -8.19 -0.16
C LYS A 125 13.85 -9.32 0.54
N ALA A 126 12.75 -9.01 1.21
CA ALA A 126 11.87 -10.03 1.81
C ALA A 126 11.30 -10.97 0.74
N PHE A 127 10.79 -10.43 -0.37
CA PHE A 127 10.31 -11.25 -1.49
C PHE A 127 11.42 -12.07 -2.17
N GLN A 128 12.63 -11.54 -2.31
CA GLN A 128 13.78 -12.29 -2.85
C GLN A 128 14.20 -13.46 -1.94
N THR A 129 14.06 -13.29 -0.63
CA THR A 129 14.34 -14.35 0.35
C THR A 129 13.22 -15.40 0.33
N MET A 130 11.97 -14.92 0.32
CA MET A 130 10.79 -15.76 0.25
C MET A 130 10.75 -16.57 -1.04
N SER A 131 11.05 -16.00 -2.21
CA SER A 131 11.03 -16.73 -3.47
C SER A 131 12.05 -17.88 -3.47
N LYS A 132 13.26 -17.64 -2.96
CA LYS A 132 14.29 -18.70 -2.82
C LYS A 132 13.80 -19.86 -1.95
N MET A 133 13.12 -19.61 -0.84
CA MET A 133 12.58 -20.66 0.04
C MET A 133 11.30 -21.30 -0.49
N THR A 134 10.38 -20.49 -1.02
CA THR A 134 9.04 -20.90 -1.48
C THR A 134 9.12 -21.73 -2.76
N LEU A 135 10.04 -21.41 -3.68
CA LEU A 135 10.28 -22.22 -4.88
C LEU A 135 10.84 -23.60 -4.53
N LEU A 136 11.56 -23.75 -3.42
CA LEU A 136 12.14 -25.03 -2.99
C LEU A 136 11.13 -25.91 -2.24
N ASP A 137 10.21 -25.32 -1.47
CA ASP A 137 9.26 -26.08 -0.63
C ASP A 137 7.82 -26.16 -1.17
N ASN A 138 7.29 -25.12 -1.82
CA ASN A 138 5.89 -25.11 -2.30
C ASN A 138 5.71 -25.67 -3.71
N LEU A 139 6.79 -25.79 -4.48
CA LEU A 139 6.77 -26.32 -5.85
C LEU A 139 7.20 -27.78 -5.93
N ARG A 140 7.01 -28.59 -4.88
CA ARG A 140 7.25 -30.04 -5.00
C ARG A 140 6.13 -30.78 -5.74
N ASP A 141 4.94 -30.17 -5.80
CA ASP A 141 3.76 -30.69 -6.47
C ASP A 141 3.56 -30.00 -7.83
N VAL A 142 3.45 -30.80 -8.89
CA VAL A 142 3.26 -30.36 -10.29
C VAL A 142 1.99 -29.54 -10.45
N GLN A 143 0.94 -29.82 -9.68
CA GLN A 143 -0.31 -29.04 -9.75
C GLN A 143 -0.12 -27.62 -9.21
N ARG A 144 0.57 -27.48 -8.07
CA ARG A 144 0.93 -26.18 -7.49
C ARG A 144 1.93 -25.41 -8.35
N GLN A 145 2.85 -26.11 -9.01
CA GLN A 145 3.72 -25.51 -10.03
C GLN A 145 2.92 -24.91 -11.17
N THR A 146 1.98 -25.66 -11.73
CA THR A 146 1.16 -25.22 -12.85
C THR A 146 0.30 -24.01 -12.47
N GLU A 147 -0.30 -24.01 -11.27
CA GLU A 147 -1.09 -22.89 -10.77
C GLU A 147 -0.23 -21.64 -10.53
N ALA A 148 0.93 -21.80 -9.89
CA ALA A 148 1.86 -20.70 -9.67
C ALA A 148 2.38 -20.11 -11.00
N LEU A 149 2.73 -20.97 -11.95
CA LEU A 149 3.17 -20.55 -13.29
C LEU A 149 2.06 -19.83 -14.04
N SER A 150 0.82 -20.32 -13.95
CA SER A 150 -0.36 -19.70 -14.57
C SER A 150 -0.65 -18.32 -14.00
N LEU A 151 -0.54 -18.15 -12.68
CA LEU A 151 -0.69 -16.85 -12.01
C LEU A 151 0.43 -15.86 -12.41
N LEU A 152 1.68 -16.34 -12.48
CA LEU A 152 2.81 -15.54 -12.93
C LEU A 152 2.67 -15.14 -14.39
N MET A 153 2.28 -16.07 -15.28
CA MET A 153 1.99 -15.79 -16.68
C MET A 153 0.83 -14.80 -16.82
N PHE A 154 -0.25 -14.98 -16.05
CA PHE A 154 -1.39 -14.07 -16.09
C PHE A 154 -1.00 -12.65 -15.69
N GLU A 155 -0.29 -12.45 -14.57
CA GLU A 155 0.18 -11.11 -14.21
C GLU A 155 1.23 -10.59 -15.20
N TYR A 156 2.12 -11.43 -15.73
CA TYR A 156 3.05 -11.04 -16.79
C TYR A 156 2.29 -10.49 -18.01
N HIS A 157 1.27 -11.20 -18.49
CA HIS A 157 0.45 -10.75 -19.63
C HIS A 157 -0.43 -9.55 -19.28
N LYS A 158 -0.97 -9.45 -18.08
CA LYS A 158 -1.76 -8.29 -17.63
C LYS A 158 -0.91 -7.04 -17.49
N VAL A 159 0.36 -7.19 -17.12
CA VAL A 159 1.35 -6.11 -17.06
C VAL A 159 1.88 -5.76 -18.45
N ASN A 160 2.19 -6.75 -19.29
CA ASN A 160 2.79 -6.56 -20.62
C ASN A 160 1.78 -6.32 -21.74
N SER A 161 0.48 -6.58 -21.55
CA SER A 161 -0.57 -6.15 -22.50
C SER A 161 -0.74 -4.64 -22.59
N LYS A 162 0.03 -3.87 -21.81
CA LYS A 162 0.26 -2.44 -22.01
C LYS A 162 1.37 -2.10 -23.02
N TYR A 163 2.05 -3.10 -23.57
CA TYR A 163 3.04 -2.97 -24.64
C TYR A 163 2.63 -3.86 -25.82
N THR A 164 2.62 -3.29 -27.02
CA THR A 164 2.33 -4.03 -28.26
C THR A 164 3.48 -4.98 -28.59
N GLU A 165 3.16 -6.15 -29.17
CA GLU A 165 4.08 -7.24 -29.57
C GLU A 165 5.32 -6.83 -30.39
N SER A 166 5.39 -5.57 -30.85
CA SER A 166 6.51 -5.00 -31.59
C SER A 166 7.80 -4.84 -30.78
N GLU A 167 7.76 -4.94 -29.45
CA GLU A 167 8.94 -4.71 -28.57
C GLU A 167 9.57 -6.00 -28.02
N LEU A 168 9.07 -7.17 -28.42
CA LEU A 168 9.58 -8.49 -28.03
C LEU A 168 10.24 -9.25 -29.19
N ARG A 169 10.76 -8.54 -30.19
CA ARG A 169 11.62 -9.10 -31.24
C ARG A 169 13.03 -8.54 -31.14
#